data_AF-A0A2T1HL60-F1
#
_entry.id   AF-A0A2T1HL60-F1
#
_cell.length_a   1.000
_cell.length_b   1.000
_cell.length_c   1.000
_cell.angle_alpha   90.00
_cell.angle_beta   90.00
_cell.angle_gamma   90.00
#
_symmetry.space_group_name_H-M   'P 1'
#
loop_
_entity.id
_entity.type
_entity.pdbx_description
1 polymer ?
#
loop_
_entity_poly.entity_id
_entity_poly.type
_entity_poly.pdbx_seq_one_letter_code
_entity_poly.pdbx_strand_id
1 'polypeptide(L)' 'PAGFAHGFCTLVPNCMVAYKVSAYYSREHDRSLAWDDPELGIPWPVAADAAVLSDKDRAAPRLAALGPVFE' A
#
# COMPACT_ATOMS: atom_id res chain seq x y z
N PRO A 1 4.69 9.66 -7.02
CA PRO A 1 5.88 9.81 -7.89
C PRO A 1 6.69 8.51 -7.89
N ALA A 2 7.60 8.31 -8.85
CA ALA A 2 8.52 7.17 -8.78
C ALA A 2 9.32 7.23 -7.47
N GLY A 3 9.49 6.08 -6.81
CA GLY A 3 10.18 5.99 -5.52
C GLY A 3 9.35 6.29 -4.28
N PHE A 4 8.04 6.56 -4.41
CA PHE A 4 7.15 6.81 -3.28
C PHE A 4 6.10 5.71 -3.16
N ALA A 5 5.87 5.23 -1.93
CA ALA A 5 4.71 4.39 -1.62
C ALA A 5 3.41 5.19 -1.80
N HIS A 6 2.35 4.51 -2.21
CA HIS A 6 1.03 5.11 -2.41
C HIS A 6 -0.05 4.12 -1.98
N GLY A 7 -1.00 4.59 -1.19
CA GLY A 7 -2.12 3.80 -0.68
C GLY A 7 -3.33 4.70 -0.41
N PHE A 8 -4.52 4.12 -0.35
CA PHE A 8 -5.77 4.82 -0.08
C PHE A 8 -6.71 3.97 0.77
N CYS A 9 -7.59 4.63 1.52
CA CYS A 9 -8.70 4.03 2.24
C CYS A 9 -10.00 4.63 1.71
N THR A 10 -10.90 3.79 1.19
CA THR A 10 -12.22 4.24 0.74
C THR A 10 -13.14 4.40 1.94
N LEU A 11 -13.83 5.55 2.02
CA LEU A 11 -14.66 5.91 3.19
C LEU A 11 -16.14 5.56 3.02
N VAL A 12 -16.56 5.27 1.78
CA VAL A 12 -17.95 4.98 1.44
C VAL A 12 -18.02 3.77 0.50
N PRO A 13 -19.14 3.03 0.50
CA PRO A 13 -19.37 1.95 -0.46
C PRO A 13 -19.37 2.45 -1.91
N ASN A 14 -19.07 1.55 -2.85
CA ASN A 14 -19.10 1.82 -4.30
C ASN A 14 -18.18 2.98 -4.75
N CYS A 15 -17.04 3.13 -4.09
CA CYS A 15 -16.03 4.12 -4.46
C CYS A 15 -15.15 3.59 -5.62
N MET A 16 -14.88 4.43 -6.62
CA MET A 16 -13.97 4.13 -7.71
C MET A 16 -12.73 5.03 -7.63
N VAL A 17 -11.56 4.41 -7.68
CA VAL A 17 -10.27 5.11 -7.75
C VAL A 17 -9.66 4.83 -9.11
N ALA A 18 -9.35 5.89 -9.86
CA ALA A 18 -8.67 5.80 -11.15
C ALA A 18 -7.44 6.72 -11.13
N TYR A 19 -6.31 6.24 -11.64
CA TYR A 19 -5.08 7.01 -11.71
C TYR A 19 -4.34 6.73 -13.01
N LYS A 20 -3.67 7.75 -13.54
CA LYS A 20 -2.78 7.61 -14.69
C LYS A 20 -1.44 7.05 -14.22
N VAL A 21 -0.88 6.15 -15.03
CA VAL A 21 0.43 5.55 -14.80
C VAL A 21 1.38 5.92 -15.93
N SER A 22 2.67 6.00 -15.61
CA SER A 22 3.72 6.28 -16.59
C SER A 22 4.26 5.02 -17.28
N ALA A 23 3.93 3.82 -16.78
CA ALA A 23 4.37 2.54 -17.31
C ALA A 23 3.31 1.45 -17.07
N TYR A 24 3.40 0.36 -17.84
CA TYR A 24 2.58 -0.83 -17.64
C TYR A 24 2.94 -1.54 -16.33
N TYR A 25 1.99 -2.32 -15.80
CA TYR A 25 2.21 -3.13 -14.61
C TYR A 25 3.31 -4.18 -14.82
N SER A 26 4.20 -4.33 -13.83
CA SER A 26 5.21 -5.38 -13.79
C SER A 26 5.27 -5.97 -12.39
N ARG A 27 4.87 -7.24 -12.25
CA ARG A 27 4.87 -7.95 -10.96
C ARG A 27 6.26 -8.06 -10.34
N GLU A 28 7.30 -8.18 -11.16
CA GLU A 28 8.70 -8.31 -10.71
C GLU A 28 9.21 -7.03 -10.04
N HIS A 29 8.68 -5.87 -10.44
CA HIS A 29 9.06 -4.55 -9.91
C HIS A 29 8.04 -4.02 -8.89
N ASP A 30 6.95 -4.75 -8.65
CA ASP A 30 5.93 -4.40 -7.67
C ASP A 30 6.43 -4.74 -6.26
N ARG A 31 6.25 -3.81 -5.33
CA ARG A 31 6.64 -3.94 -3.92
C ARG A 31 5.46 -3.47 -3.06
N SER A 32 5.25 -4.16 -1.94
CA SER A 32 4.24 -3.80 -0.95
C SER A 32 4.89 -3.43 0.38
N LEU A 33 4.17 -2.64 1.15
CA LEU A 33 4.53 -2.19 2.49
C LEU A 33 3.29 -2.34 3.37
N ALA A 34 3.46 -2.79 4.60
CA ALA A 34 2.39 -2.87 5.57
C ALA A 34 1.75 -1.48 5.74
N TRP A 35 0.47 -1.37 5.40
CA TRP A 35 -0.25 -0.10 5.42
C TRP A 35 -0.38 0.47 6.84
N ASP A 36 -0.50 -0.40 7.84
CA ASP A 36 -0.64 -0.12 9.27
C ASP A 36 0.70 -0.19 10.02
N ASP A 37 1.82 -0.06 9.31
CA ASP A 37 3.12 -0.05 9.96
C ASP A 37 3.20 1.09 11.00
N PRO A 38 3.46 0.77 12.28
CA PRO A 38 3.50 1.77 13.34
C PRO A 38 4.64 2.79 13.17
N GLU A 39 5.72 2.46 12.45
CA GLU A 39 6.82 3.40 12.16
C GLU A 39 6.41 4.48 11.17
N LEU A 40 5.44 4.20 10.29
CA LEU A 40 4.89 5.22 9.38
C LEU A 40 3.94 6.18 10.11
N GLY A 41 3.31 5.73 11.21
CA GLY A 41 2.45 6.56 12.04
C GLY A 41 1.25 7.16 11.29
N ILE A 42 0.76 6.51 10.24
CA ILE A 42 -0.33 7.04 9.41
C ILE A 42 -1.67 6.86 10.14
N PRO A 43 -2.41 7.94 10.42
CA PRO A 43 -3.69 7.86 11.12
C PRO A 43 -4.81 7.47 10.16
N TRP A 44 -4.79 6.22 9.68
CA TRP A 44 -5.81 5.72 8.77
C TRP A 44 -7.20 5.75 9.41
N PRO A 45 -8.25 6.17 8.67
CA PRO A 45 -9.62 6.28 9.16
C PRO A 45 -10.34 4.92 9.15
N VAL A 46 -9.63 3.85 9.49
CA VAL A 46 -10.16 2.47 9.54
C VAL A 46 -9.40 1.67 10.59
N ALA A 47 -10.11 0.88 11.38
CA ALA A 47 -9.50 -0.04 12.33
C ALA A 47 -8.89 -1.25 11.59
N ALA A 48 -7.80 -1.81 12.11
CA ALA A 48 -7.06 -2.87 11.43
C ALA A 48 -7.89 -4.15 11.22
N ASP A 49 -8.81 -4.46 12.13
CA ASP A 49 -9.74 -5.59 12.04
C ASP A 49 -10.89 -5.37 11.05
N ALA A 50 -11.26 -4.11 10.80
CA ALA A 50 -12.28 -3.71 9.83
C ALA A 50 -11.71 -3.50 8.42
N ALA A 51 -10.39 -3.43 8.26
CA ALA A 51 -9.74 -3.23 6.98
C ALA A 51 -9.92 -4.45 6.05
N VAL A 52 -10.53 -4.23 4.89
CA VAL A 52 -10.66 -5.25 3.84
C VAL A 52 -9.45 -5.14 2.92
N LEU A 53 -8.55 -6.13 3.03
CA LEU A 53 -7.29 -6.17 2.31
C LEU A 53 -7.20 -7.40 1.41
N SER A 54 -6.42 -7.27 0.33
CA SER A 54 -6.01 -8.42 -0.48
C SER A 54 -5.02 -9.30 0.29
N ASP A 55 -4.83 -10.56 -0.14
CA ASP A 55 -3.84 -11.45 0.46
C ASP A 55 -2.41 -10.89 0.32
N LYS A 56 -2.12 -10.20 -0.80
CA LYS A 56 -0.83 -9.54 -1.03
C LYS A 56 -0.56 -8.46 0.01
N ASP A 57 -1.56 -7.64 0.33
CA ASP A 57 -1.38 -6.53 1.28
C ASP A 57 -1.33 -7.03 2.72
N ARG A 58 -2.07 -8.11 3.05
CA ARG A 58 -1.97 -8.78 4.37
C ARG A 58 -0.59 -9.38 4.63
N ALA A 59 0.08 -9.83 3.57
CA ALA A 59 1.42 -10.39 3.63
C ALA A 59 2.54 -9.35 3.41
N ALA A 60 2.20 -8.06 3.31
CA ALA A 60 3.18 -7.02 3.06
C ALA A 60 4.14 -6.88 4.26
N PRO A 61 5.46 -6.74 4.01
CA PRO A 61 6.44 -6.56 5.07
C PRO A 61 6.31 -5.17 5.71
N ARG A 62 6.77 -5.08 6.96
CA ARG A 62 7.00 -3.80 7.64
C ARG A 62 8.15 -3.02 7.01
N LEU A 63 8.17 -1.71 7.20
CA LEU A 63 9.20 -0.79 6.70
C LEU A 63 10.60 -1.25 7.10
N ALA A 64 10.79 -1.58 8.39
CA ALA A 64 12.07 -2.07 8.89
C ALA A 64 12.50 -3.43 8.30
N ALA A 65 11.57 -4.21 7.75
CA ALA A 65 11.84 -5.49 7.11
C ALA A 65 12.05 -5.37 5.59
N LEU A 66 11.87 -4.18 5.02
CA LEU A 66 12.21 -3.93 3.62
C LEU A 66 13.73 -3.89 3.47
N GLY A 67 14.25 -4.68 2.52
CA GLY A 67 15.62 -4.54 2.04
C GLY A 67 15.77 -3.29 1.16
N PRO A 68 16.90 -3.14 0.44
CA PRO A 68 17.06 -2.09 -0.57
C PRO A 68 15.92 -2.17 -1.59
N VAL A 69 15.06 -1.14 -1.59
CA VAL A 69 13.85 -1.09 -2.43
C VAL A 69 14.12 -0.40 -3.78
N PHE A 70 15.18 0.40 -3.82
CA PHE A 70 15.65 1.12 -4.99
C PHE A 70 17.10 0.70 -5.27
N GLU A 71 17.44 0.65 -6.56
CA GLU A 71 18.83 0.55 -7.02
C GLU A 71 19.52 1.92 -6.96
#